data_AF-A0A1I8BL21-F1
#
_entry.id   AF-A0A1I8BL21-F1
#
_cell.length_a   1.000
_cell.length_b   1.000
_cell.length_c   1.000
_cell.angle_alpha   90.00
_cell.angle_beta   90.00
_cell.angle_gamma   90.00
#
_symmetry.space_group_name_H-M   'P 1'
#
loop_
_entity.id
_entity.type
_entity.pdbx_description
1 polymer ?
#
loop_
_entity_poly.entity_id
_entity_poly.type
_entity_poly.pdbx_seq_one_letter_code
_entity_poly.pdbx_strand_id
1 'polypeptide(L)'
;MMKTPTNNFNKNNIFALAVTILLLLGKVNTTEKEIDTTGEEEMQAEHAERIVGAAKHSLNTETDIVTLVDGSRPATTAEEFKKYKDLFPEACDVELGEGAEKGYIVLSYSKGSKAVQSGCTVDFYTSLQDRIEFAAFVKNAEGCLKEMTEEMTSADFFNANVLPFAYSHPADLERLKKGPITGNSKGCDTEVCIERKCIKRTSLEMRWGRGKDHKQIDSIHIAINPIGSPSFKGADMEMSKFGDNIPEVEIVHKGSNDYSVQFPGKSKDLGDIMKNCTTNPDGNILEPMAWEIAGTRPSQKKKYLLAFHLLPQTASRWIDFERVKVEQGPTAYPGEYRGPPREMIESRMQADSPEGPECDLRILFKTDNYDLLTVNPTTTTTPKSAASKPSSSTTTTTTKATTTTAKPSDSSLVIIIVIVVILLLLSIGGAVAFCVLGKKGGKKKNDDKSVNSTATKSKVKDDKKTNTEI
;
A
#
# COMPACT_ATOMS: atom_id res chain seq x y z
N MET A 1 -61.40 -3.66 43.41
CA MET A 1 -60.47 -4.79 43.61
C MET A 1 -60.26 -5.49 42.27
N MET A 2 -59.16 -5.21 41.56
CA MET A 2 -58.78 -5.91 40.34
C MET A 2 -57.41 -6.56 40.58
N LYS A 3 -57.34 -7.88 40.42
CA LYS A 3 -56.11 -8.67 40.58
C LYS A 3 -55.23 -8.50 39.35
N THR A 4 -53.97 -8.14 39.59
CA THR A 4 -52.91 -8.06 38.58
C THR A 4 -52.49 -9.48 38.16
N PRO A 5 -52.29 -9.76 36.86
CA PRO A 5 -51.81 -11.07 36.41
C PRO A 5 -50.29 -11.20 36.63
N THR A 6 -49.89 -12.26 37.32
CA THR A 6 -48.50 -12.69 37.46
C THR A 6 -48.05 -13.45 36.21
N ASN A 7 -47.34 -12.78 35.31
CA ASN A 7 -46.64 -13.43 34.21
C ASN A 7 -45.32 -14.04 34.72
N ASN A 8 -45.35 -15.34 35.03
CA ASN A 8 -44.15 -16.15 35.24
C ASN A 8 -43.47 -16.45 33.89
N PHE A 9 -42.69 -15.48 33.39
CA PHE A 9 -41.78 -15.72 32.27
C PHE A 9 -40.57 -16.52 32.76
N ASN A 10 -40.57 -17.82 32.48
CA ASN A 10 -39.48 -18.73 32.83
C ASN A 10 -38.27 -18.49 31.91
N LYS A 11 -37.22 -17.84 32.43
CA LYS A 11 -35.97 -17.51 31.71
C LYS A 11 -35.30 -18.73 31.07
N ASN A 12 -35.56 -19.93 31.58
CA ASN A 12 -34.94 -21.15 31.05
C ASN A 12 -35.46 -21.52 29.65
N ASN A 13 -36.68 -21.11 29.29
CA ASN A 13 -37.24 -21.40 27.96
C ASN A 13 -36.65 -20.50 26.87
N ILE A 14 -36.22 -19.27 27.21
CA ILE A 14 -35.62 -18.34 26.24
C ILE A 14 -34.19 -18.80 25.89
N PHE A 15 -33.44 -19.29 26.88
CA PHE A 15 -32.10 -19.85 26.65
C PHE A 15 -32.16 -21.12 25.80
N ALA A 16 -33.11 -22.01 26.06
CA ALA A 16 -33.31 -23.21 25.26
C ALA A 16 -33.67 -22.89 23.80
N LEU A 17 -34.51 -21.88 23.57
CA LEU A 17 -34.89 -21.44 22.23
C LEU A 17 -33.69 -20.80 21.49
N ALA A 18 -32.90 -19.96 22.16
CA ALA A 18 -31.71 -19.34 21.57
C ALA A 18 -30.62 -20.36 21.21
N VAL A 19 -30.38 -21.36 22.08
CA VAL A 19 -29.43 -22.45 21.82
C VAL A 19 -29.92 -23.34 20.68
N THR A 20 -31.23 -23.60 20.58
CA THR A 20 -31.80 -24.38 19.48
C THR A 20 -31.68 -23.66 18.14
N ILE A 21 -31.87 -22.33 18.11
CA ILE A 21 -31.67 -21.52 16.90
C ILE A 21 -30.19 -21.50 16.50
N LEU A 22 -29.26 -21.37 17.45
CA LEU A 22 -27.81 -21.46 17.18
C LEU A 22 -27.39 -22.85 16.66
N LEU A 23 -27.96 -23.93 17.19
CA LEU A 23 -27.70 -25.30 16.73
C LEU A 23 -28.32 -25.61 15.36
N LEU A 24 -29.44 -24.97 15.01
CA LEU A 24 -30.05 -25.09 13.69
C LEU A 24 -29.29 -24.25 12.63
N LEU A 25 -28.75 -23.10 13.02
CA LEU A 25 -27.92 -22.27 12.12
C LEU A 25 -26.50 -22.82 11.95
N GLY A 26 -25.95 -23.54 12.93
CA GLY A 26 -24.64 -24.19 12.84
C GLY A 26 -24.59 -25.50 12.05
N LYS A 27 -25.74 -26.01 11.56
CA LYS A 27 -25.80 -27.29 10.81
C LYS A 27 -25.91 -27.13 9.29
N VAL A 28 -25.84 -25.91 8.77
CA VAL A 28 -25.82 -25.65 7.33
C VAL A 28 -24.38 -25.42 6.86
N ASN A 29 -23.81 -26.46 6.25
CA ASN A 29 -22.58 -26.49 5.45
C ASN A 29 -21.24 -26.16 6.13
N THR A 30 -20.59 -27.20 6.65
CA THR A 30 -19.13 -27.38 6.53
C THR A 30 -18.81 -28.86 6.37
N THR A 31 -18.97 -29.39 5.17
CA THR A 31 -18.19 -30.53 4.70
C THR A 31 -16.84 -29.98 4.23
N GLU A 32 -15.97 -29.61 5.16
CA GLU A 32 -14.56 -29.40 4.87
C GLU A 32 -13.94 -30.79 4.66
N LYS A 33 -13.83 -31.15 3.38
CA LYS A 33 -12.92 -32.19 2.94
C LYS A 33 -11.54 -31.54 2.98
N GLU A 34 -10.78 -31.83 4.03
CA GLU A 34 -9.36 -31.52 4.14
C GLU A 34 -8.65 -32.31 3.03
N ILE A 35 -8.51 -31.69 1.85
CA ILE A 35 -7.64 -32.16 0.80
C ILE A 35 -6.31 -31.48 1.06
N ASP A 36 -5.40 -32.24 1.64
CA ASP A 36 -3.98 -31.91 1.65
C ASP A 36 -3.45 -32.03 0.21
N THR A 37 -3.61 -30.97 -0.56
CA THR A 37 -2.89 -30.74 -1.82
C THR A 37 -1.82 -29.69 -1.58
N THR A 38 -0.88 -29.99 -0.69
CA THR A 38 0.39 -29.24 -0.64
C THR A 38 1.48 -29.99 -1.40
N GLY A 39 1.77 -29.47 -2.59
CA GLY A 39 3.08 -29.58 -3.23
C GLY A 39 3.31 -30.84 -4.06
N GLU A 40 2.74 -30.90 -5.26
CA GLU A 40 3.37 -31.60 -6.41
C GLU A 40 2.60 -31.41 -7.75
N GLU A 41 1.38 -30.87 -7.74
CA GLU A 41 0.60 -30.58 -8.96
C GLU A 41 0.83 -29.18 -9.59
N GLU A 42 1.87 -28.45 -9.18
CA GLU A 42 2.23 -27.13 -9.76
C GLU A 42 3.41 -27.22 -10.74
N MET A 43 3.72 -28.42 -11.26
CA MET A 43 4.91 -28.67 -12.08
C MET A 43 4.60 -29.18 -13.51
N GLN A 44 3.43 -28.82 -14.03
CA GLN A 44 3.08 -28.91 -15.46
C GLN A 44 2.30 -27.68 -15.94
N ALA A 45 2.71 -26.49 -15.51
CA ALA A 45 2.21 -25.24 -16.08
C ALA A 45 2.86 -25.03 -17.46
N GLU A 46 2.16 -25.55 -18.48
CA GLU A 46 2.21 -25.11 -19.87
C GLU A 46 2.41 -23.58 -19.94
N HIS A 47 3.57 -23.13 -20.46
CA HIS A 47 3.94 -21.75 -20.79
C HIS A 47 2.96 -20.67 -20.29
N ALA A 48 3.07 -20.30 -19.01
CA ALA A 48 2.09 -19.41 -18.39
C ALA A 48 2.22 -17.98 -18.94
N GLU A 49 1.38 -17.65 -19.92
CA GLU A 49 1.19 -16.29 -20.40
C GLU A 49 0.51 -15.46 -19.30
N ARG A 50 1.03 -14.25 -19.04
CA ARG A 50 0.53 -13.37 -17.99
C ARG A 50 0.15 -12.00 -18.53
N ILE A 51 -0.97 -11.46 -18.07
CA ILE A 51 -1.40 -10.10 -18.45
C ILE A 51 -0.66 -9.07 -17.58
N VAL A 52 -0.07 -8.04 -18.20
CA VAL A 52 0.66 -6.96 -17.52
C VAL A 52 0.27 -5.58 -18.06
N GLY A 53 0.45 -4.55 -17.23
CA GLY A 53 0.22 -3.15 -17.63
C GLY A 53 -1.25 -2.72 -17.70
N ALA A 54 -1.47 -1.42 -17.85
CA ALA A 54 -2.80 -0.81 -17.99
C ALA A 54 -3.50 -1.25 -19.29
N ALA A 55 -2.74 -1.39 -20.38
CA ALA A 55 -3.24 -1.82 -21.68
C ALA A 55 -3.36 -3.34 -21.85
N LYS A 56 -3.10 -4.11 -20.78
CA LYS A 56 -3.24 -5.58 -20.73
C LYS A 56 -2.38 -6.29 -21.79
N HIS A 57 -1.09 -5.98 -21.79
CA HIS A 57 -0.09 -6.66 -22.60
C HIS A 57 0.10 -8.11 -22.16
N SER A 58 0.65 -8.93 -23.04
CA SER A 58 0.96 -10.33 -22.77
C SER A 58 2.44 -10.48 -22.42
N LEU A 59 2.75 -11.06 -21.26
CA LEU A 59 4.09 -11.41 -20.81
C LEU A 59 4.27 -12.93 -20.88
N ASN A 60 5.28 -13.37 -21.63
CA ASN A 60 5.76 -14.74 -21.54
C ASN A 60 6.70 -14.87 -20.33
N THR A 61 6.26 -15.59 -19.30
CA THR A 61 6.97 -15.69 -18.01
C THR A 61 8.23 -16.54 -18.03
N GLU A 62 8.47 -17.31 -19.09
CA GLU A 62 9.69 -18.11 -19.24
C GLU A 62 10.83 -17.34 -19.90
N THR A 63 10.47 -16.39 -20.78
CA THR A 63 11.42 -15.62 -21.58
C THR A 63 11.55 -14.18 -21.12
N ASP A 64 10.67 -13.72 -20.23
CA ASP A 64 10.54 -12.31 -19.81
C ASP A 64 10.32 -11.34 -20.99
N ILE A 65 9.68 -11.85 -22.06
CA ILE A 65 9.36 -11.10 -23.27
C ILE A 65 7.89 -10.70 -23.25
N VAL A 66 7.64 -9.42 -23.52
CA VAL A 66 6.29 -8.87 -23.65
C VAL A 66 5.87 -8.73 -25.11
N THR A 67 4.67 -9.20 -25.41
CA THR A 67 3.92 -8.88 -26.63
C THR A 67 2.92 -7.76 -26.34
N LEU A 68 3.09 -6.63 -27.02
CA LEU A 68 2.19 -5.49 -26.87
C LEU A 68 0.83 -5.76 -27.49
N VAL A 69 -0.19 -5.04 -27.01
CA VAL A 69 -1.53 -5.10 -27.60
C VAL A 69 -1.54 -4.39 -28.95
N ASP A 70 -2.33 -4.87 -29.91
CA ASP A 70 -2.42 -4.28 -31.24
C ASP A 70 -2.74 -2.77 -31.20
N GLY A 71 -2.02 -2.00 -32.01
CA GLY A 71 -2.18 -0.54 -32.07
C GLY A 71 -1.45 0.23 -30.96
N SER A 72 -0.66 -0.45 -30.13
CA SER A 72 0.24 0.18 -29.14
C SER A 72 1.25 1.11 -29.82
N ARG A 73 1.41 2.32 -29.28
CA ARG A 73 2.35 3.34 -29.78
C ARG A 73 2.66 4.41 -28.70
N PRO A 74 3.74 5.18 -28.84
CA PRO A 74 3.97 6.34 -28.01
C PRO A 74 2.83 7.37 -28.15
N ALA A 75 2.42 7.98 -27.04
CA ALA A 75 1.64 9.20 -27.04
C ALA A 75 2.55 10.38 -27.44
N THR A 76 2.04 11.26 -28.30
CA THR A 76 2.81 12.33 -28.95
C THR A 76 2.20 13.72 -28.78
N THR A 77 0.92 13.80 -28.35
CA THR A 77 0.23 15.08 -28.15
C THR A 77 -0.42 15.16 -26.78
N ALA A 78 -0.63 16.38 -26.26
CA ALA A 78 -1.28 16.60 -24.97
C ALA A 78 -2.71 16.03 -24.91
N GLU A 79 -3.44 16.00 -26.03
CA GLU A 79 -4.77 15.39 -26.12
C GLU A 79 -4.73 13.88 -25.90
N GLU A 80 -3.65 13.21 -26.32
CA GLU A 80 -3.49 11.76 -26.13
C GLU A 80 -3.22 11.42 -24.66
N PHE A 81 -2.45 12.25 -23.96
CA PHE A 81 -2.26 12.13 -22.51
C PHE A 81 -3.60 12.31 -21.77
N LYS A 82 -4.38 13.34 -22.13
CA LYS A 82 -5.70 13.58 -21.54
C LYS A 82 -6.67 12.41 -21.76
N LYS A 83 -6.64 11.78 -22.93
CA LYS A 83 -7.49 10.63 -23.29
C LYS A 83 -6.99 9.30 -22.75
N TYR A 84 -5.78 9.24 -22.18
CA TYR A 84 -5.18 7.99 -21.72
C TYR A 84 -6.09 7.24 -20.74
N LYS A 85 -6.67 7.97 -19.78
CA LYS A 85 -7.59 7.40 -18.78
C LYS A 85 -8.94 6.99 -19.35
N ASP A 86 -9.38 7.62 -20.45
CA ASP A 86 -10.62 7.22 -21.14
C ASP A 86 -10.45 5.86 -21.83
N LEU A 87 -9.23 5.56 -22.29
CA LEU A 87 -8.89 4.27 -22.90
C LEU A 87 -8.69 3.18 -21.85
N PHE A 88 -8.15 3.54 -20.68
CA PHE A 88 -7.80 2.61 -19.62
C PHE A 88 -8.39 3.09 -18.28
N PRO A 89 -9.56 2.57 -17.86
CA PRO A 89 -10.20 3.05 -16.64
C PRO A 89 -9.34 2.91 -15.38
N GLU A 90 -8.43 1.94 -15.33
CA GLU A 90 -7.50 1.69 -14.21
C GLU A 90 -6.19 2.49 -14.31
N ALA A 91 -6.03 3.31 -15.35
CA ALA A 91 -4.82 4.08 -15.55
C ALA A 91 -4.67 5.26 -14.59
N CYS A 92 -3.42 5.67 -14.40
CA CYS A 92 -3.09 6.87 -13.66
C CYS A 92 -3.50 8.14 -14.41
N ASP A 93 -3.75 9.20 -13.65
CA ASP A 93 -3.86 10.55 -14.19
C ASP A 93 -2.47 11.00 -14.64
N VAL A 94 -2.32 11.18 -15.96
CA VAL A 94 -1.04 11.53 -16.61
C VAL A 94 -1.17 12.84 -17.38
N GLU A 95 -0.17 13.69 -17.25
CA GLU A 95 -0.06 14.93 -18.01
C GLU A 95 1.37 15.14 -18.52
N LEU A 96 1.52 15.95 -19.57
CA LEU A 96 2.82 16.48 -19.95
C LEU A 96 3.12 17.67 -19.05
N GLY A 97 4.26 17.66 -18.39
CA GLY A 97 4.62 18.70 -17.44
C GLY A 97 4.81 20.06 -18.11
N GLU A 98 4.42 21.11 -17.39
CA GLU A 98 4.53 22.50 -17.81
C GLU A 98 5.43 23.28 -16.82
N GLY A 99 5.91 24.46 -17.21
CA GLY A 99 6.73 25.29 -16.33
C GLY A 99 8.00 24.58 -15.84
N ALA A 100 8.13 24.40 -14.52
CA ALA A 100 9.25 23.70 -13.89
C ALA A 100 9.27 22.19 -14.19
N GLU A 101 8.15 21.60 -14.59
CA GLU A 101 8.00 20.18 -14.93
C GLU A 101 8.13 19.95 -16.45
N LYS A 102 8.53 20.96 -17.23
CA LYS A 102 8.67 20.82 -18.69
C LYS A 102 9.70 19.74 -19.04
N GLY A 103 9.33 18.82 -19.94
CA GLY A 103 10.17 17.68 -20.33
C GLY A 103 9.93 16.42 -19.50
N TYR A 104 8.90 16.42 -18.64
CA TYR A 104 8.50 15.27 -17.85
C TYR A 104 7.09 14.80 -18.21
N ILE A 105 6.86 13.50 -18.04
CA ILE A 105 5.54 12.89 -17.91
C ILE A 105 5.21 12.88 -16.42
N VAL A 106 4.11 13.51 -16.05
CA VAL A 106 3.73 13.75 -14.65
C VAL A 106 2.62 12.79 -14.25
N LEU A 107 2.82 12.07 -13.15
CA LEU A 107 1.80 11.28 -12.48
C LEU A 107 1.44 11.98 -11.18
N SER A 108 0.15 12.24 -10.96
CA SER A 108 -0.34 12.90 -9.74
C SER A 108 -0.85 11.89 -8.71
N TYR A 109 -0.54 12.16 -7.44
CA TYR A 109 -0.98 11.37 -6.29
C TYR A 109 -1.42 12.33 -5.18
N SER A 110 -2.72 12.66 -5.17
CA SER A 110 -3.31 13.67 -4.30
C SER A 110 -4.52 13.15 -3.53
N LYS A 111 -4.83 13.80 -2.40
CA LYS A 111 -5.95 13.42 -1.53
C LYS A 111 -7.26 13.26 -2.31
N GLY A 112 -7.90 12.12 -2.14
CA GLY A 112 -9.17 11.81 -2.79
C GLY A 112 -9.06 11.39 -4.26
N SER A 113 -7.86 11.38 -4.85
CA SER A 113 -7.65 10.83 -6.19
C SER A 113 -7.92 9.33 -6.25
N LYS A 114 -8.18 8.81 -7.46
CA LYS A 114 -8.35 7.37 -7.68
C LYS A 114 -7.09 6.58 -7.32
N ALA A 115 -5.90 7.14 -7.60
CA ALA A 115 -4.63 6.53 -7.25
C ALA A 115 -4.53 6.29 -5.73
N VAL A 116 -4.91 7.26 -4.90
CA VAL A 116 -4.93 7.13 -3.44
C VAL A 116 -5.91 6.05 -2.96
N GLN A 117 -7.08 5.95 -3.59
CA GLN A 117 -8.15 5.04 -3.15
C GLN A 117 -7.94 3.60 -3.58
N SER A 118 -7.58 3.37 -4.84
CA SER A 118 -7.53 2.03 -5.46
C SER A 118 -6.19 1.68 -6.11
N GLY A 119 -5.24 2.61 -6.13
CA GLY A 119 -4.08 2.55 -6.99
C GLY A 119 -4.42 2.82 -8.46
N CYS A 120 -3.39 2.88 -9.27
CA CYS A 120 -3.47 2.99 -10.73
C CYS A 120 -2.20 2.47 -11.39
N THR A 121 -2.25 2.24 -12.70
CA THR A 121 -1.11 1.76 -13.51
C THR A 121 -0.84 2.71 -14.67
N VAL A 122 0.41 2.81 -15.08
CA VAL A 122 0.80 3.45 -16.34
C VAL A 122 1.85 2.58 -17.04
N ASP A 123 1.76 2.56 -18.37
CA ASP A 123 2.67 1.80 -19.22
C ASP A 123 3.62 2.76 -19.94
N PHE A 124 4.92 2.47 -19.90
CA PHE A 124 5.95 3.25 -20.56
C PHE A 124 6.77 2.41 -21.52
N TYR A 125 7.09 2.97 -22.69
CA TYR A 125 8.30 2.59 -23.41
C TYR A 125 9.50 3.19 -22.69
N THR A 126 10.54 2.40 -22.47
CA THR A 126 11.79 2.87 -21.88
C THR A 126 13.01 2.30 -22.58
N SER A 127 14.13 3.02 -22.44
CA SER A 127 15.46 2.57 -22.83
C SER A 127 16.21 1.88 -21.69
N LEU A 128 15.65 1.91 -20.48
CA LEU A 128 16.26 1.40 -19.26
C LEU A 128 15.73 -0.01 -18.95
N GLN A 129 16.61 -1.00 -18.89
CA GLN A 129 16.23 -2.41 -18.62
C GLN A 129 16.20 -2.73 -17.13
N ASP A 130 17.34 -2.52 -16.47
CA ASP A 130 17.63 -2.98 -15.11
C ASP A 130 17.63 -1.82 -14.09
N ARG A 131 17.01 -0.71 -14.46
CA ARG A 131 16.91 0.47 -13.60
C ARG A 131 15.68 1.33 -13.93
N ILE A 132 15.19 2.04 -12.92
CA ILE A 132 14.11 3.00 -13.03
C ILE A 132 14.62 4.34 -12.48
N GLU A 133 14.44 5.40 -13.26
CA GLU A 133 14.79 6.76 -12.89
C GLU A 133 13.54 7.64 -12.97
N PHE A 134 13.25 8.39 -11.92
CA PHE A 134 12.21 9.42 -11.95
C PHE A 134 12.56 10.53 -10.97
N ALA A 135 11.95 11.69 -11.15
CA ALA A 135 12.02 12.75 -10.17
C ALA A 135 10.76 12.74 -9.29
N ALA A 136 10.91 13.12 -8.04
CA ALA A 136 9.86 13.06 -7.04
C ALA A 136 9.54 14.48 -6.56
N PHE A 137 8.29 14.92 -6.68
CA PHE A 137 7.97 16.33 -6.46
C PHE A 137 6.74 16.49 -5.57
N VAL A 138 6.69 17.61 -4.84
CA VAL A 138 5.55 17.99 -4.02
C VAL A 138 5.14 19.42 -4.34
N LYS A 139 3.89 19.58 -4.76
CA LYS A 139 3.36 20.88 -5.14
C LYS A 139 2.98 21.69 -3.89
N ASN A 140 3.32 22.98 -3.89
CA ASN A 140 3.03 23.90 -2.78
C ASN A 140 3.57 23.41 -1.43
N ALA A 141 4.81 22.90 -1.42
CA ALA A 141 5.47 22.33 -0.24
C ALA A 141 5.35 23.21 1.02
N GLU A 142 5.51 24.52 0.91
CA GLU A 142 5.40 25.46 2.04
C GLU A 142 4.01 25.50 2.69
N GLY A 143 2.95 25.26 1.91
CA GLY A 143 1.57 25.38 2.38
C GLY A 143 0.97 24.07 2.89
N CYS A 144 1.46 22.93 2.40
CA CYS A 144 0.88 21.62 2.72
C CYS A 144 1.78 20.74 3.59
N LEU A 145 3.11 20.91 3.55
CA LEU A 145 4.00 20.19 4.46
C LEU A 145 3.99 20.90 5.81
N LYS A 146 3.47 20.22 6.84
CA LYS A 146 3.53 20.70 8.22
C LYS A 146 4.99 20.80 8.66
N GLU A 147 5.34 21.96 9.20
CA GLU A 147 6.65 22.17 9.82
C GLU A 147 6.78 21.26 11.05
N MET A 148 7.90 20.55 11.17
CA MET A 148 8.20 19.75 12.35
C MET A 148 8.34 20.68 13.57
N THR A 149 7.38 20.64 14.49
CA THR A 149 7.45 21.36 15.78
C THR A 149 8.09 20.49 16.85
N GLU A 150 8.51 21.09 17.97
CA GLU A 150 9.00 20.34 19.14
C GLU A 150 7.95 19.37 19.71
N GLU A 151 6.67 19.66 19.47
CA GLU A 151 5.52 18.85 19.91
C GLU A 151 5.15 17.74 18.91
N MET A 152 5.49 17.89 17.63
CA MET A 152 5.25 16.83 16.64
C MET A 152 6.20 15.67 16.88
N THR A 153 5.63 14.47 16.99
CA THR A 153 6.43 13.26 16.93
C THR A 153 7.06 13.17 15.54
N SER A 154 8.25 12.58 15.42
CA SER A 154 8.84 12.29 14.11
C SER A 154 7.96 11.35 13.27
N ALA A 155 6.99 10.66 13.89
CA ALA A 155 5.97 9.90 13.19
C ALA A 155 4.99 10.77 12.41
N ASP A 156 4.37 11.77 13.04
CA ASP A 156 3.37 12.61 12.36
C ASP A 156 3.96 13.28 11.12
N PHE A 157 5.24 13.65 11.22
CA PHE A 157 6.03 14.24 10.16
C PHE A 157 6.16 13.36 8.91
N PHE A 158 6.58 12.10 9.06
CA PHE A 158 6.85 11.21 7.93
C PHE A 158 5.61 10.46 7.41
N ASN A 159 4.51 10.43 8.15
CA ASN A 159 3.31 9.68 7.78
C ASN A 159 2.24 10.52 7.06
N ALA A 160 2.32 11.85 7.11
CA ALA A 160 1.32 12.71 6.47
C ALA A 160 1.39 12.69 4.92
N ASN A 161 2.58 12.52 4.36
CA ASN A 161 2.83 12.59 2.92
C ASN A 161 3.63 11.38 2.45
N VAL A 162 2.89 10.29 2.19
CA VAL A 162 3.43 9.01 1.74
C VAL A 162 2.88 8.68 0.36
N LEU A 163 3.75 8.20 -0.53
CA LEU A 163 3.40 7.73 -1.87
C LEU A 163 3.93 6.31 -2.04
N PRO A 164 3.10 5.26 -1.90
CA PRO A 164 3.50 3.89 -2.16
C PRO A 164 3.44 3.58 -3.65
N PHE A 165 4.42 2.84 -4.15
CA PHE A 165 4.49 2.47 -5.56
C PHE A 165 5.10 1.07 -5.76
N ALA A 166 4.87 0.50 -6.94
CA ALA A 166 5.46 -0.73 -7.41
C ALA A 166 5.77 -0.64 -8.90
N TYR A 167 6.49 -1.62 -9.42
CA TYR A 167 6.88 -1.71 -10.82
C TYR A 167 6.85 -3.17 -11.28
N SER A 168 6.89 -3.39 -12.60
CA SER A 168 7.09 -4.71 -13.20
C SER A 168 5.96 -5.71 -12.87
N HIS A 169 4.73 -5.22 -12.66
CA HIS A 169 3.50 -6.00 -12.44
C HIS A 169 3.73 -7.37 -11.77
N PRO A 170 4.19 -7.43 -10.50
CA PRO A 170 4.57 -8.69 -9.85
C PRO A 170 3.37 -9.60 -9.66
N ALA A 171 3.58 -10.93 -9.57
CA ALA A 171 2.49 -11.91 -9.39
C ALA A 171 1.58 -11.56 -8.20
N ASP A 172 2.20 -10.98 -7.18
CA ASP A 172 1.57 -10.56 -5.94
C ASP A 172 1.04 -9.11 -5.94
N LEU A 173 0.90 -8.42 -7.08
CA LEU A 173 0.52 -6.99 -7.10
C LEU A 173 -0.77 -6.71 -6.32
N GLU A 174 -1.80 -7.55 -6.49
CA GLU A 174 -3.07 -7.40 -5.76
C GLU A 174 -2.93 -7.60 -4.24
N ARG A 175 -1.95 -8.39 -3.80
CA ARG A 175 -1.61 -8.53 -2.38
C ARG A 175 -0.85 -7.30 -1.89
N LEU A 176 0.09 -6.81 -2.68
CA LEU A 176 0.89 -5.62 -2.37
C LEU A 176 0.05 -4.33 -2.31
N LYS A 177 -1.07 -4.24 -3.03
CA LYS A 177 -2.07 -3.18 -2.86
C LYS A 177 -2.65 -3.12 -1.44
N LYS A 178 -2.58 -4.21 -0.66
CA LYS A 178 -3.02 -4.24 0.74
C LYS A 178 -1.86 -4.01 1.72
N GLY A 179 -0.63 -3.91 1.22
CA GLY A 179 0.60 -3.72 1.98
C GLY A 179 1.58 -4.89 1.87
N PRO A 180 2.65 -4.89 2.67
CA PRO A 180 3.74 -5.87 2.54
C PRO A 180 3.28 -7.27 2.91
N ILE A 181 3.82 -8.27 2.22
CA ILE A 181 3.63 -9.68 2.56
C ILE A 181 4.58 -10.00 3.71
N THR A 182 4.02 -10.31 4.88
CA THR A 182 4.78 -10.65 6.08
C THR A 182 4.74 -12.14 6.39
N GLY A 183 5.68 -12.61 7.21
CA GLY A 183 5.59 -13.94 7.80
C GLY A 183 6.68 -14.23 8.83
N ASN A 184 6.52 -15.35 9.51
CA ASN A 184 7.46 -15.82 10.52
C ASN A 184 8.77 -16.21 9.83
N SER A 185 9.77 -15.34 9.91
CA SER A 185 11.09 -15.56 9.33
C SER A 185 12.15 -15.16 10.34
N LYS A 186 13.31 -15.80 10.29
CA LYS A 186 14.47 -15.38 11.08
C LYS A 186 15.26 -14.33 10.28
N GLY A 187 15.96 -13.43 10.96
CA GLY A 187 16.90 -12.50 10.32
C GLY A 187 16.40 -11.06 10.13
N CYS A 188 15.24 -10.70 10.68
CA CYS A 188 14.86 -9.29 10.86
C CYS A 188 14.69 -8.95 12.34
N ASP A 189 14.65 -7.67 12.67
CA ASP A 189 14.34 -7.21 14.03
C ASP A 189 12.83 -7.19 14.25
N THR A 190 12.28 -8.31 14.72
CA THR A 190 10.84 -8.46 14.90
C THR A 190 10.24 -7.49 15.92
N GLU A 191 11.01 -6.88 16.82
CA GLU A 191 10.44 -5.94 17.81
C GLU A 191 9.99 -4.62 17.17
N VAL A 192 10.57 -4.24 16.04
CA VAL A 192 10.22 -3.02 15.31
C VAL A 192 9.26 -3.26 14.14
N CYS A 193 9.00 -4.53 13.80
CA CYS A 193 8.23 -4.88 12.62
C CYS A 193 6.75 -5.08 12.87
N ILE A 194 5.98 -4.93 11.79
CA ILE A 194 4.52 -5.08 11.79
C ILE A 194 4.15 -6.43 12.36
N GLU A 195 3.33 -6.43 13.42
CA GLU A 195 2.86 -7.65 14.09
C GLU A 195 3.99 -8.60 14.52
N ARG A 196 5.21 -8.07 14.74
CA ARG A 196 6.42 -8.86 15.02
C ARG A 196 6.76 -9.89 13.93
N LYS A 197 6.41 -9.62 12.68
CA LYS A 197 6.70 -10.47 11.53
C LYS A 197 7.66 -9.77 10.58
N CYS A 198 8.55 -10.55 9.98
CA CYS A 198 9.42 -10.03 8.93
C CYS A 198 8.66 -9.87 7.61
N ILE A 199 9.08 -8.91 6.82
CA ILE A 199 8.64 -8.72 5.44
C ILE A 199 9.31 -9.79 4.58
N LYS A 200 8.49 -10.58 3.88
CA LYS A 200 8.91 -11.55 2.87
C LYS A 200 8.91 -10.96 1.47
N ARG A 201 7.96 -10.07 1.17
CA ARG A 201 7.87 -9.39 -0.12
C ARG A 201 7.21 -8.02 0.05
N THR A 202 7.78 -6.99 -0.55
CA THR A 202 7.30 -5.61 -0.48
C THR A 202 7.73 -4.81 -1.69
N SER A 203 7.13 -3.64 -1.88
CA SER A 203 7.56 -2.63 -2.83
C SER A 203 8.15 -1.43 -2.08
N LEU A 204 8.25 -0.27 -2.74
CA LEU A 204 8.83 0.94 -2.16
C LEU A 204 7.75 2.00 -1.93
N GLU A 205 8.03 2.93 -1.03
CA GLU A 205 7.26 4.14 -0.82
C GLU A 205 8.19 5.34 -0.67
N MET A 206 7.67 6.50 -1.03
CA MET A 206 8.33 7.79 -0.81
C MET A 206 7.63 8.55 0.31
N ARG A 207 8.41 9.33 1.06
CA ARG A 207 7.93 10.16 2.17
C ARG A 207 8.51 11.56 2.06
N TRP A 208 7.69 12.57 2.35
CA TRP A 208 8.12 13.97 2.41
C TRP A 208 7.81 14.56 3.78
N GLY A 209 8.68 15.45 4.22
CA GLY A 209 8.42 16.31 5.36
C GLY A 209 9.22 17.61 5.28
N ARG A 210 8.86 18.58 6.12
CA ARG A 210 9.51 19.90 6.22
C ARG A 210 10.01 20.19 7.63
N GLY A 211 11.31 20.23 7.83
CA GLY A 211 11.93 20.42 9.15
C GLY A 211 12.91 21.58 9.14
N LYS A 212 13.26 22.07 10.33
CA LYS A 212 14.38 22.99 10.50
C LYS A 212 15.61 22.23 10.96
N ASP A 213 16.76 22.53 10.38
CA ASP A 213 18.03 21.98 10.85
C ASP A 213 18.48 22.64 12.17
N HIS A 214 19.62 22.21 12.70
CA HIS A 214 20.22 22.79 13.93
C HIS A 214 20.55 24.29 13.82
N LYS A 215 20.58 24.84 12.60
CA LYS A 215 20.79 26.27 12.31
C LYS A 215 19.47 27.01 12.06
N GLN A 216 18.33 26.38 12.32
CA GLN A 216 17.00 26.91 12.07
C GLN A 216 16.71 27.16 10.58
N ILE A 217 17.44 26.50 9.69
CA ILE A 217 17.23 26.60 8.24
C ILE A 217 16.13 25.61 7.84
N ASP A 218 15.05 26.16 7.33
CA ASP A 218 13.90 25.42 6.83
C ASP A 218 14.29 24.56 5.62
N SER A 219 14.01 23.26 5.71
CA SER A 219 14.48 22.24 4.79
C SER A 219 13.37 21.24 4.48
N ILE A 220 13.30 20.82 3.22
CA ILE A 220 12.52 19.66 2.82
C ILE A 220 13.36 18.40 2.99
N HIS A 221 12.73 17.35 3.52
CA HIS A 221 13.27 16.02 3.64
C HIS A 221 12.47 15.10 2.75
N ILE A 222 13.17 14.34 1.92
CA ILE A 222 12.60 13.28 1.10
C ILE A 222 13.25 11.96 1.49
N ALA A 223 12.44 10.93 1.65
CA ALA A 223 12.91 9.59 1.97
C ALA A 223 12.24 8.57 1.06
N ILE A 224 12.96 7.47 0.82
CA ILE A 224 12.47 6.28 0.13
C ILE A 224 12.76 5.08 1.01
N ASN A 225 11.78 4.22 1.18
CA ASN A 225 11.89 3.02 2.02
C ASN A 225 11.05 1.86 1.50
N PRO A 226 11.35 0.62 1.90
CA PRO A 226 10.47 -0.51 1.66
C PRO A 226 9.18 -0.33 2.44
N ILE A 227 8.03 -0.61 1.82
CA ILE A 227 6.74 -0.51 2.50
C ILE A 227 6.75 -1.45 3.72
N GLY A 228 6.44 -0.88 4.89
CA GLY A 228 6.39 -1.62 6.13
C GLY A 228 7.73 -1.76 6.86
N SER A 229 8.80 -1.13 6.37
CA SER A 229 10.11 -1.11 7.01
C SER A 229 10.43 0.32 7.46
N PRO A 230 10.97 0.52 8.68
CA PRO A 230 11.40 1.84 9.12
C PRO A 230 12.74 2.25 8.48
N SER A 231 13.54 1.30 7.95
CA SER A 231 14.79 1.65 7.25
C SER A 231 14.50 2.46 5.99
N PHE A 232 15.11 3.64 5.89
CA PHE A 232 14.94 4.53 4.76
C PHE A 232 16.28 5.11 4.30
N LYS A 233 16.32 5.50 3.03
CA LYS A 233 17.35 6.38 2.47
C LYS A 233 16.73 7.74 2.21
N GLY A 234 17.48 8.81 2.46
CA GLY A 234 16.91 10.14 2.39
C GLY A 234 17.88 11.19 1.91
N ALA A 235 17.31 12.29 1.46
CA ALA A 235 18.01 13.50 1.09
C ALA A 235 17.29 14.72 1.66
N ASP A 236 18.06 15.78 1.92
CA ASP A 236 17.54 17.05 2.39
C ASP A 236 17.99 18.23 1.52
N MET A 237 17.16 19.26 1.46
CA MET A 237 17.46 20.51 0.80
C MET A 237 16.78 21.68 1.49
N GLU A 238 17.47 22.82 1.56
CA GLU A 238 16.87 24.08 2.01
C GLU A 238 15.64 24.41 1.16
N MET A 239 14.53 24.77 1.80
CA MET A 239 13.25 25.07 1.12
C MET A 239 13.40 26.18 0.06
N SER A 240 14.26 27.17 0.33
CA SER A 240 14.56 28.28 -0.60
C SER A 240 15.21 27.84 -1.92
N LYS A 241 15.78 26.62 -1.96
CA LYS A 241 16.42 26.03 -3.15
C LYS A 241 15.57 24.96 -3.82
N PHE A 242 14.49 24.51 -3.18
CA PHE A 242 13.68 23.37 -3.65
C PHE A 242 12.99 23.64 -4.99
N GLY A 243 12.48 24.85 -5.23
CA GLY A 243 11.76 25.18 -6.47
C GLY A 243 12.58 24.99 -7.75
N ASP A 244 13.89 25.23 -7.69
CA ASP A 244 14.80 25.06 -8.83
C ASP A 244 15.43 23.65 -8.91
N ASN A 245 15.21 22.81 -7.89
CA ASN A 245 15.90 21.53 -7.73
C ASN A 245 14.90 20.42 -7.38
N ILE A 246 14.48 19.69 -8.41
CA ILE A 246 13.62 18.53 -8.26
C ILE A 246 14.49 17.31 -7.86
N PRO A 247 14.21 16.62 -6.74
CA PRO A 247 15.00 15.46 -6.34
C PRO A 247 14.79 14.31 -7.31
N GLU A 248 15.90 13.66 -7.66
CA GLU A 248 15.94 12.50 -8.53
C GLU A 248 16.00 11.23 -7.67
N VAL A 249 15.25 10.23 -8.09
CA VAL A 249 15.18 8.89 -7.51
C VAL A 249 15.69 7.92 -8.55
N GLU A 250 16.61 7.06 -8.12
CA GLU A 250 17.16 5.98 -8.94
C GLU A 250 16.96 4.65 -8.20
N ILE A 251 16.44 3.65 -8.92
CA ILE A 251 16.25 2.28 -8.45
C ILE A 251 16.97 1.38 -9.44
N VAL A 252 17.93 0.59 -8.98
CA VAL A 252 18.80 -0.27 -9.80
C VAL A 252 18.62 -1.73 -9.38
N HIS A 253 18.75 -2.63 -10.33
CA HIS A 253 18.79 -4.07 -10.09
C HIS A 253 20.26 -4.52 -9.87
N LYS A 254 20.86 -4.24 -8.69
CA LYS A 254 22.11 -4.92 -8.24
C LYS A 254 22.21 -5.10 -6.71
N GLY A 255 21.34 -5.92 -6.15
CA GLY A 255 21.52 -6.37 -4.77
C GLY A 255 21.15 -5.34 -3.69
N SER A 256 21.61 -5.59 -2.46
CA SER A 256 20.77 -5.25 -1.29
C SER A 256 20.99 -3.81 -0.96
N ASN A 257 20.00 -2.97 -1.25
CA ASN A 257 19.97 -1.52 -1.07
C ASN A 257 20.21 -0.68 -2.33
N ASP A 258 19.88 -1.18 -3.51
CA ASP A 258 20.06 -0.46 -4.78
C ASP A 258 18.90 0.50 -5.14
N TYR A 259 18.43 1.27 -4.17
CA TYR A 259 17.66 2.47 -4.46
C TYR A 259 18.32 3.66 -3.79
N SER A 260 18.14 4.85 -4.34
CA SER A 260 18.66 6.09 -3.79
C SER A 260 17.72 7.24 -4.12
N VAL A 261 17.79 8.28 -3.29
CA VAL A 261 17.15 9.56 -3.55
C VAL A 261 18.20 10.63 -3.34
N GLN A 262 18.32 11.55 -4.30
CA GLN A 262 19.31 12.61 -4.24
C GLN A 262 18.77 13.89 -4.87
N PHE A 263 19.20 15.03 -4.33
CA PHE A 263 19.01 16.30 -5.02
C PHE A 263 20.14 16.52 -6.03
N PRO A 264 19.88 17.16 -7.18
CA PRO A 264 20.91 17.50 -8.15
C PRO A 264 22.13 18.19 -7.50
N GLY A 265 23.33 17.67 -7.78
CA GLY A 265 24.59 18.21 -7.26
C GLY A 265 24.90 17.90 -5.79
N LYS A 266 24.11 17.05 -5.11
CA LYS A 266 24.39 16.57 -3.76
C LYS A 266 24.58 15.05 -3.76
N SER A 267 25.58 14.56 -3.03
CA SER A 267 25.90 13.13 -2.88
C SER A 267 25.68 12.57 -1.48
N LYS A 268 25.05 13.34 -0.57
CA LYS A 268 24.82 12.86 0.80
C LYS A 268 23.56 12.01 0.84
N ASP A 269 23.74 10.71 0.75
CA ASP A 269 22.76 9.74 1.23
C ASP A 269 22.75 9.80 2.76
N LEU A 270 21.60 10.07 3.36
CA LEU A 270 21.37 9.84 4.79
C LEU A 270 21.33 8.32 4.96
N GLY A 271 22.51 7.68 5.02
CA GLY A 271 22.66 6.23 5.00
C GLY A 271 21.81 5.52 6.06
N ASP A 272 21.52 4.22 5.87
CA ASP A 272 20.55 3.46 6.67
C ASP A 272 20.69 3.69 8.19
N ILE A 273 19.77 4.48 8.75
CA ILE A 273 19.81 4.86 10.18
C ILE A 273 19.08 3.84 11.06
N MET A 274 18.28 2.93 10.51
CA MET A 274 17.30 2.16 11.29
C MET A 274 17.30 0.66 11.04
N LYS A 275 16.72 -0.06 12.01
CA LYS A 275 16.53 -1.52 11.99
C LYS A 275 15.68 -1.91 10.79
N ASN A 276 16.03 -3.00 10.11
CA ASN A 276 15.35 -3.44 8.90
C ASN A 276 14.33 -4.55 9.20
N CYS A 277 13.15 -4.45 8.57
CA CYS A 277 12.10 -5.47 8.63
C CYS A 277 12.13 -6.50 7.50
N THR A 278 13.03 -6.34 6.54
CA THR A 278 13.28 -7.33 5.48
C THR A 278 14.38 -8.31 5.95
N THR A 279 14.15 -9.62 5.77
CA THR A 279 15.16 -10.65 6.10
C THR A 279 16.27 -10.71 5.07
N ASN A 280 15.95 -10.38 3.82
CA ASN A 280 16.87 -10.31 2.70
C ASN A 280 16.38 -9.19 1.78
N PRO A 281 16.94 -7.98 1.85
CA PRO A 281 16.48 -6.86 1.01
C PRO A 281 16.47 -7.22 -0.48
N ASP A 282 17.42 -8.04 -0.94
CA ASP A 282 17.56 -8.50 -2.34
C ASP A 282 16.37 -9.25 -2.88
N GLY A 283 15.86 -10.19 -2.09
CA GLY A 283 14.76 -11.05 -2.51
C GLY A 283 13.40 -10.52 -2.06
N ASN A 284 13.38 -9.62 -1.07
CA ASN A 284 12.14 -9.20 -0.43
C ASN A 284 11.62 -7.87 -1.01
N ILE A 285 12.47 -7.03 -1.57
CA ILE A 285 12.04 -5.84 -2.32
C ILE A 285 11.87 -6.26 -3.78
N LEU A 286 10.80 -5.80 -4.44
CA LEU A 286 10.62 -6.06 -5.86
C LEU A 286 11.86 -5.61 -6.66
N GLU A 287 12.22 -6.37 -7.68
CA GLU A 287 13.32 -6.01 -8.58
C GLU A 287 12.83 -5.08 -9.70
N PRO A 288 13.55 -3.99 -10.01
CA PRO A 288 13.15 -3.07 -11.07
C PRO A 288 13.41 -3.74 -12.43
N MET A 289 12.38 -4.29 -13.04
CA MET A 289 12.48 -5.00 -14.31
C MET A 289 11.64 -4.31 -15.39
N ALA A 290 12.26 -3.91 -16.49
CA ALA A 290 11.56 -3.56 -17.72
C ALA A 290 11.70 -4.71 -18.72
N TRP A 291 10.58 -5.21 -19.23
CA TRP A 291 10.57 -6.39 -20.09
C TRP A 291 10.89 -6.05 -21.53
N GLU A 292 11.68 -6.89 -22.20
CA GLU A 292 11.96 -6.70 -23.61
C GLU A 292 10.69 -6.92 -24.44
N ILE A 293 10.47 -6.06 -25.44
CA ILE A 293 9.28 -6.09 -26.26
C ILE A 293 9.56 -6.90 -27.54
N ALA A 294 8.75 -7.93 -27.79
CA ALA A 294 8.74 -8.63 -29.07
C ALA A 294 7.86 -7.91 -30.11
N GLY A 295 8.31 -7.89 -31.37
CA GLY A 295 7.44 -7.55 -32.50
C GLY A 295 7.39 -6.07 -32.89
N THR A 296 6.30 -5.67 -33.56
CA THR A 296 6.37 -4.71 -34.67
C THR A 296 6.23 -3.23 -34.29
N ARG A 297 7.41 -2.64 -34.05
CA ARG A 297 7.79 -1.21 -34.00
C ARG A 297 8.09 -0.62 -32.61
N PRO A 298 8.77 -1.32 -31.67
CA PRO A 298 9.52 -0.59 -30.66
C PRO A 298 10.51 0.32 -31.39
N SER A 299 10.64 1.58 -30.96
CA SER A 299 11.72 2.40 -31.49
C SER A 299 13.03 1.70 -31.15
N GLN A 300 14.02 1.70 -32.05
CA GLN A 300 15.34 1.09 -31.76
C GLN A 300 15.98 1.62 -30.46
N LYS A 301 15.51 2.77 -29.94
CA LYS A 301 16.03 3.42 -28.75
C LYS A 301 15.30 3.03 -27.45
N LYS A 302 14.02 2.68 -27.50
CA LYS A 302 13.19 2.34 -26.32
C LYS A 302 12.48 1.02 -26.60
N LYS A 303 13.14 -0.08 -26.23
CA LYS A 303 12.73 -1.46 -26.55
C LYS A 303 12.17 -2.24 -25.36
N TYR A 304 12.01 -1.59 -24.21
CA TYR A 304 11.50 -2.22 -22.99
C TYR A 304 10.16 -1.62 -22.58
N LEU A 305 9.30 -2.45 -21.98
CA LEU A 305 8.06 -2.04 -21.33
C LEU A 305 8.31 -1.91 -19.82
N LEU A 306 8.01 -0.74 -19.27
CA LEU A 306 7.87 -0.54 -17.83
C LEU A 306 6.40 -0.33 -17.49
N ALA A 307 5.81 -1.27 -16.74
CA ALA A 307 4.54 -1.03 -16.05
C ALA A 307 4.83 -0.45 -14.66
N PHE A 308 4.41 0.79 -14.42
CA PHE A 308 4.60 1.47 -13.14
C PHE A 308 3.25 1.61 -12.42
N HIS A 309 3.22 1.31 -11.12
CA HIS A 309 2.01 1.26 -10.32
C HIS A 309 2.08 2.26 -9.18
N LEU A 310 1.16 3.21 -9.13
CA LEU A 310 0.87 3.92 -7.89
C LEU A 310 -0.05 3.02 -7.07
N LEU A 311 0.39 2.63 -5.88
CA LEU A 311 -0.41 1.79 -4.99
C LEU A 311 -1.41 2.67 -4.22
N PRO A 312 -2.53 2.10 -3.74
CA PRO A 312 -3.42 2.84 -2.85
C PRO A 312 -2.71 3.18 -1.53
N GLN A 313 -3.18 4.20 -0.83
CA GLN A 313 -2.62 4.62 0.46
C GLN A 313 -2.68 3.49 1.51
N THR A 314 -3.68 2.61 1.38
CA THR A 314 -3.85 1.42 2.22
C THR A 314 -2.72 0.40 2.10
N ALA A 315 -1.87 0.51 1.06
CA ALA A 315 -0.65 -0.26 0.96
C ALA A 315 0.42 0.21 1.96
N SER A 316 0.48 1.51 2.25
CA SER A 316 1.46 2.10 3.18
C SER A 316 1.21 1.68 4.62
N ARG A 317 2.22 1.88 5.47
CA ARG A 317 2.17 1.55 6.90
C ARG A 317 2.66 2.71 7.75
N TRP A 318 2.01 2.91 8.88
CA TRP A 318 2.40 3.96 9.81
C TRP A 318 3.72 3.61 10.49
N ILE A 319 4.66 4.55 10.49
CA ILE A 319 5.93 4.45 11.23
C ILE A 319 5.78 5.27 12.52
N ASP A 320 5.71 4.58 13.64
CA ASP A 320 5.76 5.20 14.96
C ASP A 320 7.21 5.47 15.33
N PHE A 321 7.49 6.67 15.84
CA PHE A 321 8.82 7.07 16.27
C PHE A 321 8.71 7.57 17.70
N GLU A 322 9.15 6.74 18.63
CA GLU A 322 9.14 7.04 20.05
C GLU A 322 10.53 7.52 20.48
N ARG A 323 10.59 8.68 21.14
CA ARG A 323 11.82 9.11 21.81
C ARG A 323 11.93 8.40 23.15
N VAL A 324 12.83 7.43 23.23
CA VAL A 324 13.08 6.67 24.44
C VAL A 324 14.29 7.28 25.14
N LYS A 325 14.09 7.72 26.40
CA LYS A 325 15.19 8.10 27.28
C LYS A 325 15.82 6.83 27.80
N VAL A 326 16.98 6.47 27.25
CA VAL A 326 17.73 5.31 27.75
C VAL A 326 18.47 5.75 29.00
N GLU A 327 17.96 5.32 30.16
CA GLU A 327 18.70 5.46 31.41
C GLU A 327 20.03 4.71 31.27
N GLN A 328 21.14 5.40 31.49
CA GLN A 328 22.43 4.74 31.55
C GLN A 328 22.37 3.73 32.70
N GLY A 329 22.47 2.44 32.37
CA GLY A 329 22.51 1.36 33.34
C GLY A 329 23.59 1.61 34.40
N PRO A 330 23.50 0.95 35.58
CA PRO A 330 24.49 1.13 36.63
C PRO A 330 25.90 0.89 36.07
N THR A 331 26.76 1.90 36.16
CA THR A 331 28.17 1.77 35.81
C THR A 331 28.81 0.74 36.74
N ALA A 332 29.69 -0.12 36.21
CA ALA A 332 30.40 -1.11 37.01
C ALA A 332 31.33 -0.45 38.05
N TYR A 333 31.68 0.82 37.86
CA TYR A 333 32.60 1.56 38.69
C TYR A 333 31.88 2.71 39.43
N PRO A 334 31.87 2.71 40.77
CA PRO A 334 31.42 3.85 41.55
C PRO A 334 32.39 5.03 41.34
N GLY A 335 31.88 6.13 40.75
CA GLY A 335 32.64 7.35 40.49
C GLY A 335 32.78 7.75 39.02
N GLU A 336 32.38 6.88 38.07
CA GLU A 336 32.38 7.21 36.65
C GLU A 336 31.27 8.22 36.32
N TYR A 337 31.63 9.32 35.66
CA TYR A 337 30.69 10.37 35.28
C TYR A 337 29.63 9.79 34.34
N ARG A 338 28.38 9.74 34.80
CA ARG A 338 27.24 9.49 33.92
C ARG A 338 27.02 10.74 33.08
N GLY A 339 27.28 10.64 31.78
CA GLY A 339 26.80 11.65 30.85
C GLY A 339 25.28 11.82 30.99
N PRO A 340 24.71 12.92 30.47
CA PRO A 340 23.27 13.08 30.44
C PRO A 340 22.59 11.86 29.76
N PRO A 341 21.35 11.50 30.14
CA PRO A 341 20.58 10.47 29.46
C PRO A 341 20.64 10.68 27.94
N ARG A 342 20.95 9.61 27.20
CA ARG A 342 20.91 9.67 25.74
C ARG A 342 19.46 9.45 25.31
N GLU A 343 18.93 10.38 24.54
CA GLU A 343 17.67 10.15 23.82
C GLU A 343 17.98 9.26 22.62
N MET A 344 17.29 8.11 22.55
CA MET A 344 17.33 7.21 21.42
C MET A 344 15.97 7.27 20.72
N ILE A 345 15.95 7.27 19.40
CA ILE A 345 14.72 7.18 18.63
C ILE A 345 14.48 5.69 18.35
N GLU A 346 13.39 5.14 18.89
CA GLU A 346 12.89 3.83 18.50
C GLU A 346 11.82 3.99 17.44
N SER A 347 11.98 3.30 16.32
CA SER A 347 10.96 3.22 15.28
C SER A 347 10.19 1.91 15.38
N ARG A 348 8.86 1.94 15.29
CA ARG A 348 8.01 0.74 15.23
C ARG A 348 6.98 0.86 14.13
N MET A 349 6.76 -0.22 13.41
CA MET A 349 5.78 -0.27 12.35
C MET A 349 4.42 -0.67 12.90
N GLN A 350 3.40 0.13 12.62
CA GLN A 350 2.01 -0.21 12.93
C GLN A 350 1.32 -0.81 11.70
N ALA A 351 0.27 -1.60 11.93
CA ALA A 351 -0.51 -2.21 10.87
C ALA A 351 -1.39 -1.19 10.11
N ASP A 352 -1.73 -0.09 10.78
CA ASP A 352 -2.57 0.96 10.24
C ASP A 352 -1.91 1.70 9.08
N SER A 353 -2.72 2.12 8.14
CA SER A 353 -2.29 2.93 6.99
C SER A 353 -2.36 4.42 7.34
N PRO A 354 -1.42 5.24 6.82
CA PRO A 354 -1.50 6.69 6.96
C PRO A 354 -2.75 7.28 6.30
N GLU A 355 -3.30 8.34 6.87
CA GLU A 355 -4.51 9.03 6.38
C GLU A 355 -4.28 9.89 5.12
N GLY A 356 -3.02 10.07 4.72
CA GLY A 356 -2.57 10.99 3.67
C GLY A 356 -2.88 10.57 2.21
N PRO A 357 -2.30 11.28 1.22
CA PRO A 357 -1.38 12.41 1.38
C PRO A 357 -2.11 13.72 1.73
N GLU A 358 -1.46 14.61 2.48
CA GLU A 358 -1.94 15.99 2.72
C GLU A 358 -1.60 16.93 1.56
N CYS A 359 -0.51 16.67 0.86
CA CYS A 359 -0.04 17.40 -0.31
C CYS A 359 -0.46 16.75 -1.65
N ASP A 360 -0.29 17.50 -2.74
CA ASP A 360 -0.27 16.94 -4.09
C ASP A 360 1.15 16.44 -4.41
N LEU A 361 1.31 15.11 -4.31
CA LEU A 361 2.58 14.41 -4.56
C LEU A 361 2.65 14.00 -6.03
N ARG A 362 3.84 14.05 -6.62
CA ARG A 362 4.04 13.81 -8.05
C ARG A 362 5.26 12.94 -8.31
N ILE A 363 5.13 12.07 -9.32
CA ILE A 363 6.25 11.36 -9.93
C ILE A 363 6.44 11.90 -11.35
N LEU A 364 7.68 12.19 -11.71
CA LEU A 364 8.06 12.87 -12.95
C LEU A 364 9.03 11.99 -13.73
N PHE A 365 8.60 11.42 -14.85
CA PHE A 365 9.47 10.63 -15.73
C PHE A 365 10.02 11.49 -16.88
N LYS A 366 11.35 11.55 -17.04
CA LYS A 366 11.98 12.33 -18.13
C LYS A 366 11.58 11.76 -19.49
N THR A 367 11.09 12.60 -20.41
CA THR A 367 10.66 12.16 -21.76
C THR A 367 11.81 11.62 -22.61
N ASP A 368 13.05 11.96 -22.27
CA ASP A 368 14.23 11.40 -22.94
C ASP A 368 14.36 9.89 -22.69
N ASN A 369 14.03 9.44 -21.48
CA ASN A 369 14.13 8.04 -21.08
C ASN A 369 12.82 7.27 -21.32
N TYR A 370 11.67 7.95 -21.20
CA TYR A 370 10.35 7.32 -21.18
C TYR A 370 9.40 7.93 -22.22
N ASP A 371 8.61 7.10 -22.89
CA ASP A 371 7.42 7.55 -23.62
C ASP A 371 6.17 6.89 -23.02
N LEU A 372 5.10 7.66 -22.84
CA LEU A 372 3.80 7.11 -22.44
C LEU A 372 3.29 6.18 -23.54
N LEU A 373 3.03 4.92 -23.19
CA LEU A 373 2.45 3.94 -24.11
C LEU A 373 0.94 4.09 -24.15
N THR A 374 0.36 4.27 -25.33
CA THR A 374 -1.09 4.32 -25.56
C THR A 374 -1.48 3.38 -26.68
N VAL A 375 -2.78 3.17 -26.89
CA VAL A 375 -3.32 2.38 -28.01
C VAL A 375 -4.13 3.28 -28.93
N ASN A 376 -4.12 2.98 -30.22
CA ASN A 376 -5.09 3.58 -31.11
C ASN A 376 -6.50 3.28 -30.60
N PRO A 377 -7.40 4.28 -30.52
CA PRO A 377 -8.78 4.01 -30.22
C PRO A 377 -9.25 3.02 -31.29
N THR A 378 -9.73 1.85 -30.86
CA THR A 378 -10.27 0.86 -31.79
C THR A 378 -11.29 1.58 -32.64
N THR A 379 -10.99 1.78 -33.92
CA THR A 379 -12.00 2.20 -34.88
C THR A 379 -13.00 1.07 -34.91
N THR A 380 -14.00 1.13 -34.04
CA THR A 380 -15.19 0.32 -34.11
C THR A 380 -15.81 0.69 -35.45
N THR A 381 -15.39 0.00 -36.50
CA THR A 381 -16.06 0.02 -37.78
C THR A 381 -17.42 -0.58 -37.51
N THR A 382 -18.39 0.27 -37.17
CA THR A 382 -19.80 -0.08 -37.21
C THR A 382 -20.00 -0.74 -38.57
N PRO A 383 -20.33 -2.05 -38.64
CA PRO A 383 -20.40 -2.75 -39.90
C PRO A 383 -21.37 -1.98 -40.77
N LYS A 384 -20.85 -1.37 -41.84
CA LYS A 384 -21.65 -0.62 -42.81
C LYS A 384 -22.51 -1.67 -43.49
N SER A 385 -23.75 -1.78 -43.01
CA SER A 385 -24.75 -2.73 -43.52
C SER A 385 -24.78 -2.60 -45.04
N ALA A 386 -24.23 -3.60 -45.72
CA ALA A 386 -24.19 -3.62 -47.17
C ALA A 386 -25.65 -3.70 -47.64
N ALA A 387 -26.09 -2.71 -48.40
CA ALA A 387 -27.40 -2.69 -49.02
C ALA A 387 -27.50 -3.86 -50.01
N SER A 388 -28.05 -4.99 -49.56
CA SER A 388 -28.33 -6.15 -50.40
C SER A 388 -29.73 -6.05 -51.02
N LYS A 389 -29.71 -6.11 -52.35
CA LYS A 389 -30.77 -6.34 -53.33
C LYS A 389 -31.86 -7.35 -52.85
N PRO A 390 -33.13 -7.21 -53.27
CA PRO A 390 -34.22 -8.07 -52.81
C PRO A 390 -34.11 -9.45 -53.45
N SER A 391 -34.00 -10.50 -52.62
CA SER A 391 -34.14 -11.88 -53.07
C SER A 391 -34.97 -12.70 -52.08
N SER A 392 -35.85 -13.48 -52.69
CA SER A 392 -36.90 -14.37 -52.20
C SER A 392 -36.82 -14.91 -50.76
N SER A 393 -37.99 -14.85 -50.13
CA SER A 393 -38.39 -15.46 -48.87
C SER A 393 -37.90 -16.90 -48.69
N THR A 394 -37.11 -17.12 -47.64
CA THR A 394 -37.03 -18.41 -46.96
C THR A 394 -37.33 -18.16 -45.48
N THR A 395 -38.49 -18.63 -45.04
CA THR A 395 -38.97 -18.54 -43.66
C THR A 395 -38.03 -19.34 -42.76
N THR A 396 -37.15 -18.64 -42.05
CA THR A 396 -36.33 -19.22 -41.00
C THR A 396 -36.90 -18.75 -39.67
N THR A 397 -37.48 -19.68 -38.92
CA THR A 397 -38.07 -19.46 -37.60
C THR A 397 -36.99 -18.91 -36.67
N THR A 398 -37.08 -17.61 -36.39
CA THR A 398 -36.20 -16.92 -35.46
C THR A 398 -36.80 -17.06 -34.07
N THR A 399 -36.19 -17.87 -33.22
CA THR A 399 -36.47 -17.88 -31.79
C THR A 399 -36.07 -16.52 -31.23
N LYS A 400 -37.07 -15.72 -30.87
CA LYS A 400 -36.90 -14.46 -30.13
C LYS A 400 -36.02 -14.74 -28.92
N ALA A 401 -34.83 -14.13 -28.87
CA ALA A 401 -34.15 -13.90 -27.61
C ALA A 401 -35.03 -12.96 -26.80
N THR A 402 -35.85 -13.55 -25.94
CA THR A 402 -36.58 -12.85 -24.90
C THR A 402 -35.52 -12.25 -23.99
N THR A 403 -35.36 -10.93 -24.05
CA THR A 403 -34.73 -10.17 -22.97
C THR A 403 -35.57 -10.43 -21.73
N THR A 404 -35.11 -11.35 -20.88
CA THR A 404 -35.63 -11.54 -19.55
C THR A 404 -35.23 -10.32 -18.74
N THR A 405 -36.14 -9.35 -18.67
CA THR A 405 -36.15 -8.37 -17.58
C THR A 405 -36.22 -9.19 -16.30
N ALA A 406 -35.09 -9.29 -15.60
CA ALA A 406 -35.02 -9.98 -14.32
C ALA A 406 -36.02 -9.31 -13.38
N LYS A 407 -37.09 -10.05 -13.08
CA LYS A 407 -38.03 -9.74 -12.00
C LYS A 407 -37.18 -9.55 -10.74
N PRO A 408 -37.31 -8.43 -10.00
CA PRO A 408 -36.56 -8.25 -8.78
C PRO A 408 -36.87 -9.45 -7.87
N SER A 409 -35.83 -10.23 -7.57
CA SER A 409 -35.95 -11.34 -6.65
C SER A 409 -36.44 -10.79 -5.31
N ASP A 410 -37.51 -11.38 -4.77
CA ASP A 410 -38.13 -11.09 -3.46
C ASP A 410 -37.17 -11.23 -2.24
N SER A 411 -35.86 -11.37 -2.49
CA SER A 411 -34.81 -11.36 -1.47
C SER A 411 -34.66 -10.01 -0.76
N SER A 412 -35.12 -8.91 -1.36
CA SER A 412 -35.12 -7.58 -0.70
C SER A 412 -36.00 -7.58 0.56
N LEU A 413 -37.12 -8.32 0.55
CA LEU A 413 -37.99 -8.44 1.73
C LEU A 413 -37.31 -9.24 2.86
N VAL A 414 -36.51 -10.25 2.51
CA VAL A 414 -35.73 -11.04 3.48
C VAL A 414 -34.62 -10.20 4.11
N ILE A 415 -33.91 -9.40 3.32
CA ILE A 415 -32.85 -8.51 3.83
C ILE A 415 -33.44 -7.45 4.77
N ILE A 416 -34.59 -6.85 4.40
CA ILE A 416 -35.28 -5.87 5.26
C ILE A 416 -35.74 -6.53 6.58
N ILE A 417 -36.29 -7.75 6.54
CA ILE A 417 -36.69 -8.49 7.75
C ILE A 417 -35.47 -8.77 8.64
N VAL A 418 -34.32 -9.17 8.07
CA VAL A 418 -33.09 -9.42 8.83
C VAL A 418 -32.59 -8.14 9.51
N ILE A 419 -32.58 -7.00 8.82
CA ILE A 419 -32.16 -5.71 9.39
C ILE A 419 -33.10 -5.29 10.54
N VAL A 420 -34.41 -5.44 10.36
CA VAL A 420 -35.40 -5.11 11.41
C VAL A 420 -35.21 -6.00 12.64
N VAL A 421 -34.95 -7.30 12.47
CA VAL A 421 -34.70 -8.21 13.60
C VAL A 421 -33.41 -7.85 14.34
N ILE A 422 -32.33 -7.50 13.64
CA ILE A 422 -31.06 -7.08 14.26
C ILE A 422 -31.25 -5.80 15.06
N LEU A 423 -31.95 -4.79 14.51
CA LEU A 423 -32.23 -3.54 15.24
C LEU A 423 -33.08 -3.78 16.48
N LEU A 424 -34.05 -4.70 16.41
CA LEU A 424 -34.91 -5.05 17.54
C LEU A 424 -34.08 -5.75 18.64
N LEU A 425 -33.20 -6.68 18.28
CA LEU A 425 -32.29 -7.34 19.22
C LEU A 425 -31.30 -6.36 19.88
N LEU A 426 -30.76 -5.40 19.12
CA LEU A 426 -29.87 -4.36 19.67
C LEU A 426 -30.62 -3.44 20.64
N SER A 427 -31.87 -3.09 20.35
CA SER A 427 -32.69 -2.26 21.25
C SER A 427 -32.99 -2.96 22.58
N ILE A 428 -33.28 -4.27 22.55
CA ILE A 428 -33.52 -5.09 23.74
C ILE A 428 -32.21 -5.28 24.51
N GLY A 429 -31.10 -5.58 23.81
CA GLY A 429 -29.77 -5.73 24.41
C GLY A 429 -29.31 -4.45 25.11
N GLY A 430 -29.49 -3.29 24.48
CA GLY A 430 -29.20 -1.99 25.06
C GLY A 430 -30.04 -1.67 26.30
N ALA A 431 -31.35 -1.95 26.26
CA ALA A 431 -32.24 -1.74 27.40
C ALA A 431 -31.88 -2.65 28.60
N VAL A 432 -31.48 -3.90 28.35
CA VAL A 432 -31.03 -4.82 29.39
C VAL A 432 -29.68 -4.39 29.96
N ALA A 433 -28.72 -4.02 29.11
CA ALA A 433 -27.41 -3.52 29.56
C ALA A 433 -27.57 -2.25 30.41
N PHE A 434 -28.43 -1.32 29.99
CA PHE A 434 -28.73 -0.10 30.74
C PHE A 434 -29.40 -0.40 32.09
N CYS A 435 -30.35 -1.34 32.15
CA CYS A 435 -31.00 -1.76 33.39
C CYS A 435 -30.06 -2.51 34.35
N VAL A 436 -29.11 -3.29 33.83
CA VAL A 436 -28.18 -4.10 34.66
C VAL A 436 -27.00 -3.27 35.14
N LEU A 437 -26.46 -2.37 34.30
CA LEU A 437 -25.31 -1.54 34.65
C LEU A 437 -25.69 -0.25 35.37
N GLY A 438 -26.91 0.28 35.15
CA GLY A 438 -27.39 1.51 35.79
C GLY A 438 -27.71 1.40 37.29
N LYS A 439 -27.63 0.20 37.89
CA LYS A 439 -27.99 -0.02 39.31
C LYS A 439 -26.82 -0.10 40.30
N LYS A 440 -25.57 0.08 39.87
CA LYS A 440 -24.41 0.12 40.79
C LYS A 440 -23.85 1.54 40.94
N GLY A 441 -24.57 2.36 41.69
CA GLY A 441 -24.09 3.65 42.17
C GLY A 441 -24.35 3.80 43.66
N GLY A 442 -23.36 3.49 44.50
CA GLY A 442 -23.36 3.93 45.90
C GLY A 442 -22.55 3.08 46.87
N LYS A 443 -21.26 3.38 47.04
CA LYS A 443 -20.67 3.78 48.35
C LYS A 443 -19.19 4.16 48.25
N LYS A 444 -18.85 5.11 49.13
CA LYS A 444 -17.61 5.88 49.35
C LYS A 444 -16.39 5.04 49.78
N LYS A 445 -15.19 5.64 49.51
CA LYS A 445 -13.95 5.82 50.32
C LYS A 445 -13.49 4.64 51.22
N ASN A 446 -12.22 4.23 51.28
CA ASN A 446 -11.01 5.02 51.57
C ASN A 446 -9.76 4.07 51.55
N ASP A 447 -8.56 4.67 51.54
CA ASP A 447 -7.27 4.23 52.14
C ASP A 447 -6.35 3.17 51.47
N ASP A 448 -5.16 3.69 51.08
CA ASP A 448 -3.77 3.23 51.36
C ASP A 448 -3.22 1.81 51.07
N LYS A 449 -1.93 1.87 50.70
CA LYS A 449 -0.80 0.93 50.96
C LYS A 449 -0.32 -0.08 49.89
N SER A 450 0.97 0.11 49.58
CA SER A 450 2.07 -0.87 49.76
C SER A 450 2.44 -1.84 48.62
N VAL A 451 3.57 -1.51 47.97
CA VAL A 451 4.80 -2.33 47.77
C VAL A 451 4.63 -3.84 47.50
N ASN A 452 5.06 -4.30 46.31
CA ASN A 452 6.16 -5.27 46.20
C ASN A 452 6.65 -5.45 44.75
N SER A 453 7.96 -5.34 44.58
CA SER A 453 8.72 -5.64 43.37
C SER A 453 9.23 -7.08 43.43
N THR A 454 9.04 -7.84 42.35
CA THR A 454 9.60 -9.18 42.18
C THR A 454 10.65 -9.14 41.09
N ALA A 455 11.91 -9.29 41.49
CA ALA A 455 13.07 -9.33 40.61
C ALA A 455 13.25 -10.73 40.00
N THR A 456 13.34 -10.81 38.68
CA THR A 456 13.73 -12.03 37.96
C THR A 456 15.14 -11.88 37.43
N LYS A 457 16.09 -12.65 38.00
CA LYS A 457 17.47 -12.79 37.54
C LYS A 457 17.50 -13.53 36.20
N SER A 458 18.11 -12.94 35.18
CA SER A 458 18.60 -13.69 34.02
C SER A 458 20.09 -13.43 33.83
N LYS A 459 20.87 -14.52 33.78
CA LYS A 459 22.32 -14.53 33.52
C LYS A 459 22.55 -14.45 32.03
N VAL A 460 23.29 -13.45 31.56
CA VAL A 460 23.90 -13.43 30.24
C VAL A 460 25.42 -13.55 30.42
N LYS A 461 26.02 -14.47 29.66
CA LYS A 461 27.47 -14.68 29.55
C LYS A 461 28.00 -13.71 28.50
N ASP A 462 29.03 -12.96 28.85
CA ASP A 462 29.79 -12.12 27.92
C ASP A 462 30.79 -12.99 27.14
N ASP A 463 30.65 -13.01 25.81
CA ASP A 463 31.70 -13.44 24.90
C ASP A 463 32.44 -12.21 24.34
N LYS A 464 33.74 -12.21 24.64
CA LYS A 464 34.76 -11.23 24.29
C LYS A 464 35.02 -11.24 22.78
N LYS A 465 34.83 -10.10 22.10
CA LYS A 465 35.32 -9.90 20.72
C LYS A 465 36.30 -8.73 20.66
N THR A 466 37.51 -9.07 20.24
CA THR A 466 38.68 -8.22 19.97
C THR A 466 38.44 -7.30 18.77
N ASN A 467 38.81 -6.03 18.92
CA ASN A 467 38.99 -5.08 17.82
C ASN A 467 40.31 -5.36 17.09
N THR A 468 40.26 -5.31 15.76
CA THR A 468 41.43 -5.19 14.88
C THR A 468 41.34 -3.81 14.23
N GLU A 469 42.38 -3.02 14.37
CA GLU A 469 42.59 -1.71 13.73
C GLU A 469 42.81 -1.85 12.22
N ILE A 470 42.28 -0.88 11.46
CA ILE A 470 42.90 -0.36 10.23
C ILE A 470 43.00 1.15 10.42
#